data_AF-A0A8J6YS67-F1
#
_entry.id   AF-A0A8J6YS67-F1
#
_cell.length_a   1.000
_cell.length_b   1.000
_cell.length_c   1.000
_cell.angle_alpha   90.00
_cell.angle_beta   90.00
_cell.angle_gamma   90.00
#
_symmetry.space_group_name_H-M   'P 1'
#
loop_
_entity.id
_entity.type
_entity.pdbx_description
1 polymer ?
#
loop_
_entity_poly.entity_id
_entity_poly.type
_entity_poly.pdbx_seq_one_letter_code
_entity_poly.pdbx_strand_id
1 'polypeptide(L)'
;FLFISHIGDVYPSGFLPIKAGNVREQPLAEIYRESPIFKSLRNPSGFKGKCGVCEFHQICGGSRARAYGVTGDYLASEPTCIYIPKALREKAV
;
A
#
# COMPACT_ATOMS: atom_id res chain seq x y z
N PHE A 1 2.08 -2.17 10.14
CA PHE A 1 3.32 -1.51 10.57
C PHE A 1 3.25 -0.03 10.20
N LEU A 2 4.04 0.82 10.86
CA LEU A 2 4.17 2.25 10.58
C LEU A 2 5.59 2.70 10.94
N PHE A 3 6.00 3.87 10.45
CA PHE A 3 7.26 4.54 10.76
C PHE A 3 6.98 5.95 11.28
N ILE A 4 7.70 6.38 12.31
CA ILE A 4 7.62 7.74 12.86
C ILE A 4 8.99 8.38 12.71
N SER A 5 9.06 9.51 12.02
CA SER A 5 10.29 10.27 11.85
C SER A 5 10.72 10.98 13.14
N HIS A 6 11.95 11.48 13.18
CA HIS A 6 12.48 12.26 14.31
C HIS A 6 11.68 13.55 14.62
N ILE A 7 10.92 14.08 13.64
CA ILE A 7 10.04 15.24 13.82
C ILE A 7 8.59 14.87 14.13
N GLY A 8 8.27 13.59 14.28
CA GLY A 8 6.93 13.10 14.64
C GLY A 8 6.01 12.82 13.45
N ASP A 9 6.45 13.06 12.21
CA ASP A 9 5.66 12.69 11.02
C ASP A 9 5.53 11.16 10.93
N VAL A 10 4.30 10.71 10.68
CA VAL A 10 3.92 9.30 10.59
C VAL A 10 3.80 8.89 9.12
N TYR A 11 4.42 7.77 8.78
CA TYR A 11 4.41 7.17 7.45
C TYR A 11 4.04 5.69 7.53
N PRO A 12 3.54 5.06 6.45
CA PRO A 12 3.28 3.63 6.45
C PRO A 12 4.55 2.78 6.55
N SER A 13 5.69 3.27 6.04
CA SER A 13 7.00 2.64 6.17
C SER A 13 8.11 3.67 5.95
N GLY A 14 9.34 3.35 6.34
CA GLY A 14 10.51 4.19 6.03
C GLY A 14 10.84 4.31 4.53
N PHE A 15 10.24 3.46 3.68
CA PHE A 15 10.45 3.47 2.22
C PHE A 15 9.23 3.97 1.44
N LEU A 16 8.13 4.33 2.11
CA LEU A 16 6.92 4.84 1.49
C LEU A 16 6.65 6.25 2.04
N PRO A 17 7.20 7.30 1.39
CA PRO A 17 7.22 8.67 1.92
C PRO A 17 5.89 9.40 1.72
N ILE A 18 4.78 8.76 2.12
CA ILE A 18 3.44 9.35 2.09
C ILE A 18 3.03 9.66 3.53
N LYS A 19 3.04 10.94 3.88
CA LYS A 19 2.72 11.40 5.24
C LYS A 19 1.26 11.11 5.56
N ALA A 20 1.03 10.37 6.65
CA ALA A 20 -0.30 9.98 7.13
C ALA A 20 -0.80 10.86 8.29
N GLY A 21 0.10 11.58 8.97
CA GLY A 21 -0.20 12.48 10.09
C GLY A 21 1.07 12.88 10.86
N ASN A 22 0.92 13.53 12.01
CA ASN A 22 2.01 13.83 12.93
C ASN A 22 1.57 13.57 14.39
N VAL A 23 2.38 12.83 15.17
CA VAL A 23 2.04 12.45 16.56
C VAL A 23 2.03 13.61 17.55
N ARG A 24 2.57 14.78 17.16
CA ARG A 24 2.50 16.02 17.95
C ARG A 24 1.15 16.74 17.81
N GLU A 25 0.36 16.37 16.79
CA GLU A 25 -0.90 17.01 16.44
C GLU A 25 -2.10 16.10 16.72
N GLN A 26 -1.96 14.79 16.51
CA GLN A 26 -3.03 13.81 16.64
C GLN A 26 -2.55 12.53 17.34
N PRO A 27 -3.38 11.85 18.16
CA PRO A 27 -3.03 10.57 18.75
C PRO A 27 -2.63 9.53 17.69
N LEU A 28 -1.52 8.82 17.92
CA LEU A 28 -1.01 7.81 16.96
C LEU A 28 -2.06 6.75 16.60
N ALA A 29 -2.88 6.33 17.57
CA ALA A 29 -3.93 5.35 17.34
C ALA A 29 -4.97 5.84 16.32
N GLU A 30 -5.31 7.13 16.36
CA GLU A 30 -6.24 7.74 15.41
C GLU A 30 -5.61 7.86 14.03
N ILE A 31 -4.37 8.36 13.92
CA ILE A 31 -3.62 8.38 12.65
C ILE A 31 -3.59 6.98 12.03
N TYR A 32 -3.21 5.96 12.81
CA TYR A 32 -3.06 4.61 12.30
C TYR A 32 -4.38 3.96 11.90
N ARG A 33 -5.47 4.18 12.65
CA ARG A 33 -6.77 3.52 12.39
C ARG A 33 -7.58 4.26 11.34
N GLU A 34 -7.58 5.59 11.39
CA GLU A 34 -8.53 6.43 10.66
C GLU A 34 -7.97 7.05 9.39
N SER A 35 -6.65 7.21 9.27
CA SER A 35 -6.04 7.81 8.06
C SER A 35 -6.46 7.04 6.79
N PRO A 36 -6.91 7.75 5.74
CA PRO A 36 -7.25 7.15 4.46
C PRO A 36 -6.11 6.31 3.86
N ILE A 37 -4.85 6.71 4.10
CA ILE A 37 -3.65 6.01 3.60
C ILE A 37 -3.53 4.63 4.26
N PHE A 38 -3.68 4.54 5.58
CA PHE A 38 -3.59 3.25 6.26
C PHE A 38 -4.80 2.37 5.98
N LYS A 39 -6.00 2.94 5.84
CA LYS A 39 -7.21 2.21 5.45
C LYS A 39 -7.08 1.61 4.06
N SER A 40 -6.60 2.36 3.07
CA SER A 40 -6.41 1.86 1.71
C SER A 40 -5.32 0.78 1.63
N LEU A 41 -4.21 0.93 2.36
CA LEU A 41 -3.14 -0.07 2.43
C LEU A 41 -3.57 -1.38 3.10
N ARG A 42 -4.56 -1.34 4.01
CA ARG A 42 -5.16 -2.52 4.66
C ARG A 42 -6.33 -3.11 3.87
N ASN A 43 -6.67 -2.55 2.72
CA ASN A 43 -7.72 -3.06 1.84
C ASN A 43 -7.14 -3.49 0.48
N PRO A 44 -6.53 -4.69 0.38
CA PRO A 44 -5.88 -5.12 -0.85
C PRO A 44 -6.80 -5.25 -2.07
N SER A 45 -8.11 -5.45 -1.85
CA SER A 45 -9.10 -5.45 -2.93
C SER A 45 -9.22 -4.09 -3.64
N GLY A 46 -8.76 -3.00 -2.99
CA GLY A 46 -8.69 -1.67 -3.58
C GLY A 46 -7.41 -1.40 -4.37
N PHE A 47 -6.47 -2.35 -4.47
CA PHE A 47 -5.28 -2.17 -5.29
C PHE A 47 -5.62 -2.19 -6.77
N LYS A 48 -4.88 -1.42 -7.57
CA LYS A 48 -5.10 -1.31 -9.01
C LYS A 48 -4.36 -2.40 -9.78
N GLY A 49 -4.87 -2.71 -10.97
CA GLY A 49 -4.26 -3.67 -11.89
C GLY A 49 -4.25 -5.10 -11.36
N LYS A 50 -3.21 -5.87 -11.69
CA LYS A 50 -3.12 -7.29 -11.33
C LYS A 50 -3.19 -7.54 -9.82
N CYS A 51 -2.68 -6.62 -9.00
CA CYS A 51 -2.69 -6.79 -7.54
C CYS A 51 -4.10 -6.75 -6.94
N GLY A 52 -5.06 -6.04 -7.55
CA GLY A 52 -6.44 -5.98 -7.06
C GLY A 52 -7.27 -7.24 -7.34
N VAL A 53 -6.85 -8.06 -8.31
CA VAL A 53 -7.56 -9.27 -8.74
C VAL A 53 -6.77 -10.56 -8.46
N CYS A 54 -5.60 -10.44 -7.83
CA CYS A 54 -4.71 -11.56 -7.53
C CYS A 54 -5.24 -12.40 -6.38
N GLU A 55 -5.39 -13.70 -6.54
CA GLU A 55 -5.82 -14.62 -5.48
C GLU A 55 -4.94 -14.58 -4.21
N PHE A 56 -3.75 -13.98 -4.27
CA PHE A 56 -2.83 -13.79 -3.15
C PHE A 56 -2.82 -12.38 -2.58
N HIS A 57 -3.71 -11.47 -3.01
CA HIS A 57 -3.65 -10.06 -2.62
C HIS A 57 -3.84 -9.82 -1.12
N GLN A 58 -4.53 -10.72 -0.42
CA GLN A 58 -4.71 -10.65 1.04
C GLN A 58 -3.42 -10.90 1.84
N ILE A 59 -2.45 -11.63 1.27
CA ILE A 59 -1.22 -12.04 1.96
C ILE A 59 0.01 -11.35 1.37
N CYS A 60 0.06 -11.17 0.05
CA CYS A 60 1.20 -10.58 -0.64
C CYS A 60 1.01 -9.08 -0.84
N GLY A 61 0.09 -8.68 -1.72
CA GLY A 61 -0.11 -7.28 -2.14
C GLY A 61 1.08 -6.65 -2.87
N GLY A 62 2.30 -7.15 -2.72
CA GLY A 62 3.54 -6.62 -3.26
C GLY A 62 4.08 -5.40 -2.49
N SER A 63 5.28 -4.94 -2.84
CA SER A 63 5.88 -3.75 -2.22
C SER A 63 5.14 -2.48 -2.63
N ARG A 64 4.47 -1.84 -1.66
CA ARG A 64 3.75 -0.57 -1.88
C ARG A 64 4.71 0.61 -2.05
N ALA A 65 5.86 0.55 -1.39
CA ALA A 65 6.98 1.47 -1.59
C ALA A 65 7.51 1.43 -3.03
N ARG A 66 7.70 0.22 -3.59
CA ARG A 66 8.19 0.09 -4.98
C ARG A 66 7.14 0.51 -6.00
N ALA A 67 5.88 0.14 -5.79
CA ALA A 67 4.78 0.61 -6.62
C ALA A 67 4.80 2.15 -6.68
N TYR A 68 4.82 2.82 -5.53
CA TYR A 68 4.90 4.28 -5.46
C TYR A 68 6.16 4.85 -6.12
N GLY A 69 7.34 4.28 -5.84
CA GLY A 69 8.61 4.78 -6.39
C GLY A 69 8.71 4.71 -7.91
N VAL A 70 7.99 3.78 -8.56
CA VAL A 70 7.99 3.62 -10.02
C VAL A 70 6.82 4.36 -10.69
N THR A 71 5.65 4.38 -10.07
CA THR A 71 4.41 4.87 -10.72
C THR A 71 3.88 6.18 -10.15
N GLY A 72 4.36 6.61 -8.97
CA GLY A 72 3.74 7.67 -8.19
C GLY A 72 2.43 7.27 -7.49
N ASP A 73 1.99 6.01 -7.62
CA ASP A 73 0.76 5.49 -7.03
C ASP A 73 1.04 4.25 -6.17
N TYR A 74 0.89 4.41 -4.86
CA TYR A 74 1.14 3.36 -3.87
C TYR A 74 0.09 2.23 -3.88
N LEU A 75 -1.03 2.43 -4.57
CA LEU A 75 -2.06 1.41 -4.80
C LEU A 75 -1.87 0.71 -6.16
N ALA A 76 -0.91 1.13 -6.98
CA ALA A 76 -0.61 0.46 -8.24
C ALA A 76 -0.11 -0.98 -8.02
N SER A 77 -0.11 -1.75 -9.11
CA SER A 77 0.47 -3.09 -9.12
C SER A 77 1.97 -3.05 -8.82
N GLU A 78 2.46 -4.09 -8.16
CA GLU A 78 3.89 -4.25 -7.92
C GLU A 78 4.62 -4.52 -9.27
N PRO A 79 5.56 -3.65 -9.67
CA PRO A 79 6.09 -3.62 -11.04
C PRO A 79 7.02 -4.80 -11.39
N THR A 80 7.60 -5.48 -10.39
CA THR A 80 8.58 -6.56 -10.58
C THR A 80 8.00 -7.97 -10.36
N CYS A 81 6.75 -8.06 -9.91
CA CYS A 81 6.09 -9.31 -9.68
C CYS A 81 5.96 -10.06 -11.02
N ILE A 82 6.46 -11.29 -11.10
CA ILE A 82 6.36 -12.12 -12.32
C ILE A 82 5.08 -12.96 -12.38
N TYR A 83 4.32 -13.00 -11.28
CA TYR A 83 3.11 -13.79 -11.19
C TYR A 83 1.96 -13.18 -12.01
N ILE A 84 1.23 -14.04 -12.71
CA ILE A 84 -0.01 -13.71 -13.42
C ILE A 84 -1.19 -14.33 -12.66
N PRO A 85 -2.09 -13.52 -12.07
CA PRO A 85 -3.31 -13.98 -11.42
C PRO A 85 -4.14 -14.92 -12.28
N LYS A 86 -4.85 -15.87 -11.65
CA LYS A 86 -5.81 -16.74 -12.37
C LYS A 86 -6.82 -15.93 -13.18
N ALA A 87 -7.40 -14.89 -12.56
CA ALA A 87 -8.37 -13.99 -13.19
C ALA A 87 -7.86 -13.23 -14.44
N LEU A 88 -6.53 -13.15 -14.65
CA LEU A 88 -5.93 -12.54 -15.84
C LEU A 88 -5.50 -13.57 -16.89
N ARG A 89 -5.29 -14.84 -16.50
CA ARG A 89 -5.00 -15.93 -17.45
C ARG A 89 -6.24 -16.35 -18.24
N GLU A 90 -7.38 -16.38 -17.59
CA GLU A 90 -8.68 -16.75 -18.20
C GLU A 90 -9.15 -15.76 -19.27
N LYS A 91 -8.64 -14.52 -19.25
CA LYS A 91 -8.94 -13.49 -20.26
C LYS A 91 -8.02 -13.54 -21.49
N ALA A 92 -6.98 -14.36 -21.47
CA ALA A 92 -6.00 -14.49 -22.54
C ALA A 92 -6.30 -15.65 -23.51
N VAL A 93 -7.41 -16.36 -23.29
CA VAL A 93 -7.98 -17.40 -24.15
C VAL A 93 -9.30 -16.87 -24.72
#